data_AF-A0A2V9QQL3-F1
#
_entry.id   AF-A0A2V9QQL3-F1
#
_cell.length_a   1.000
_cell.length_b   1.000
_cell.length_c   1.000
_cell.angle_alpha   90.00
_cell.angle_beta   90.00
_cell.angle_gamma   90.00
#
_symmetry.space_group_name_H-M   'P 1'
#
loop_
_entity.id
_entity.type
_entity.pdbx_description
1 polymer ?
#
loop_
_entity_poly.entity_id
_entity_poly.type
_entity_poly.pdbx_seq_one_letter_code
_entity_poly.pdbx_strand_id
1 'polypeptide(L)'
;MRISPLVSQTFQRLAGIRALLELLDQALPESEWRESEALKQLADEQNWDFSDFDTESHILNERFRFWLPRYTAYSVIMLLHTVLETQLISAAEAVHARKRLPFRPSDLRGRGVETSALYLTRAGVYDVRNDSAWQSIGDLRDLRHLIVHRAGTKG
;
A
#
# COMPACT_ATOMS: atom_id res chain seq x y z
N MET A 1 -31.33 -3.27 8.32
CA MET A 1 -30.60 -3.08 7.06
C MET A 1 -29.39 -4.01 7.07
N ARG A 2 -29.30 -5.01 6.19
CA ARG A 2 -28.11 -5.90 6.11
C ARG A 2 -27.05 -5.23 5.24
N ILE A 3 -25.85 -5.02 5.77
CA ILE A 3 -24.71 -4.49 5.00
C ILE A 3 -24.32 -5.53 3.96
N SER A 4 -24.02 -5.08 2.73
CA SER A 4 -23.52 -5.96 1.66
C SER A 4 -22.23 -6.67 2.11
N PRO A 5 -22.07 -7.99 1.90
CA PRO A 5 -20.83 -8.69 2.24
C PRO A 5 -19.59 -8.05 1.62
N LEU A 6 -19.71 -7.52 0.39
CA LEU A 6 -18.64 -6.80 -0.28
C LEU A 6 -18.21 -5.54 0.49
N VAL A 7 -19.18 -4.78 0.98
CA VAL A 7 -18.93 -3.56 1.76
C VAL A 7 -18.28 -3.91 3.10
N SER A 8 -18.77 -4.96 3.77
CA SER A 8 -18.17 -5.47 5.01
C SER A 8 -16.72 -5.90 4.80
N GLN A 9 -16.41 -6.61 3.71
CA GLN A 9 -15.05 -7.04 3.37
C GLN A 9 -14.14 -5.85 3.07
N THR A 10 -14.62 -4.82 2.36
CA THR A 10 -13.86 -3.58 2.13
C THR A 10 -13.45 -2.97 3.49
N PHE A 11 -14.42 -2.79 4.39
CA PHE A 11 -14.15 -2.17 5.69
C PHE A 11 -13.19 -3.00 6.54
N GLN A 12 -13.33 -4.33 6.55
CA GLN A 12 -12.41 -5.21 7.26
C GLN A 12 -10.97 -5.10 6.74
N ARG A 13 -10.79 -5.06 5.41
CA ARG A 13 -9.47 -4.93 4.79
C ARG A 13 -8.83 -3.56 5.10
N LEU A 14 -9.62 -2.49 5.02
CA LEU A 14 -9.16 -1.15 5.38
C LEU A 14 -8.81 -1.04 6.88
N ALA A 15 -9.62 -1.65 7.75
CA ALA A 15 -9.31 -1.75 9.18
C ALA A 15 -8.01 -2.51 9.44
N GLY A 16 -7.76 -3.60 8.70
CA GLY A 16 -6.49 -4.33 8.77
C GLY A 16 -5.28 -3.50 8.35
N ILE A 17 -5.39 -2.73 7.25
CA ILE A 17 -4.31 -1.83 6.81
C ILE A 17 -4.05 -0.73 7.85
N ARG A 18 -5.12 -0.18 8.44
CA ARG A 18 -4.99 0.81 9.51
C ARG A 18 -4.31 0.24 10.75
N ALA A 19 -4.72 -0.95 11.19
CA ALA A 19 -4.07 -1.63 12.32
C ALA A 19 -2.60 -1.92 12.03
N LEU A 20 -2.25 -2.28 10.79
CA LEU A 20 -0.86 -2.43 10.37
C LEU A 20 -0.08 -1.11 10.49
N LEU A 21 -0.65 0.01 10.03
CA LEU A 21 -0.03 1.33 10.19
C LEU A 21 0.22 1.67 11.67
N GLU A 22 -0.77 1.46 12.52
CA GLU A 22 -0.64 1.70 13.96
C GLU A 22 0.44 0.82 14.61
N LEU A 23 0.58 -0.43 14.17
CA LEU A 23 1.66 -1.33 14.62
C LEU A 23 3.04 -0.86 14.14
N LEU A 24 3.13 -0.37 12.90
CA LEU A 24 4.39 0.15 12.35
C LEU A 24 4.83 1.41 13.09
N ASP A 25 3.91 2.33 13.37
CA ASP A 25 4.20 3.55 14.13
C ASP A 25 4.75 3.24 15.53
N GLN A 26 4.32 2.13 16.14
CA GLN A 26 4.83 1.66 17.44
C GLN A 26 6.16 0.91 17.32
N ALA A 27 6.30 0.06 16.31
CA ALA A 27 7.47 -0.82 16.15
C ALA A 27 8.70 -0.10 15.59
N LEU A 28 8.52 0.97 14.79
CA LEU A 28 9.63 1.68 14.17
C LEU A 28 10.60 2.30 15.20
N PRO A 29 10.15 3.07 16.21
CA PRO A 29 11.04 3.60 17.25
C PRO A 29 11.74 2.51 18.05
N GLU A 30 11.04 1.41 18.34
CA GLU A 30 11.64 0.28 19.06
C GLU A 30 12.75 -0.38 18.23
N SER A 31 12.53 -0.53 16.93
CA SER A 31 13.52 -1.08 16.01
C SER A 31 14.75 -0.16 15.90
N GLU A 32 14.55 1.18 15.83
CA GLU A 32 15.64 2.17 15.86
C GLU A 32 16.49 2.04 17.13
N TRP A 33 15.83 1.90 18.27
CA TRP A 33 16.51 1.73 19.55
C TRP A 33 17.32 0.44 19.61
N ARG A 34 16.76 -0.69 19.16
CA ARG A 34 17.44 -1.99 19.16
C ARG A 34 18.70 -2.00 18.31
N GLU A 35 18.64 -1.42 17.11
CA GLU A 35 19.82 -1.30 16.23
C GLU A 35 20.90 -0.40 16.85
N SER A 36 20.48 0.69 17.50
CA SER A 36 21.41 1.59 18.21
C SER A 36 22.11 0.89 19.37
N GLU A 37 21.40 0.06 20.13
CA GLU A 37 21.99 -0.75 21.21
C GLU A 37 22.91 -1.85 20.67
N ALA A 38 22.54 -2.50 19.57
CA ALA A 38 23.40 -3.49 18.91
C ALA A 38 24.73 -2.88 18.43
N LEU A 39 24.69 -1.65 17.90
CA LEU A 39 25.90 -0.93 17.51
C LEU A 39 26.80 -0.61 18.71
N LYS A 40 26.22 -0.22 19.85
CA LYS A 40 27.00 0.01 21.08
C LYS A 40 27.69 -1.25 21.57
N GLN A 41 26.97 -2.38 21.60
CA GLN A 41 27.55 -3.67 21.98
C GLN A 41 28.70 -4.06 21.05
N LEU A 42 28.52 -3.86 19.74
CA LEU A 42 29.56 -4.12 18.74
C LEU A 42 30.79 -3.24 18.94
N ALA A 43 30.60 -1.96 19.26
CA ALA A 43 31.68 -1.02 19.54
C ALA A 43 32.47 -1.42 20.79
N ASP A 44 31.79 -1.85 21.84
CA ASP A 44 32.41 -2.37 23.07
C ASP A 44 33.22 -3.65 22.79
N GLU A 45 32.65 -4.60 22.04
CA GLU A 45 33.31 -5.86 21.67
C GLU A 45 34.57 -5.64 20.82
N GLN A 46 34.54 -4.64 19.94
CA GLN A 46 35.65 -4.33 19.03
C GLN A 46 36.61 -3.26 19.59
N ASN A 47 36.35 -2.74 20.79
CA ASN A 47 37.09 -1.62 21.39
C ASN A 47 37.22 -0.42 20.43
N TRP A 48 36.13 -0.05 19.76
CA TRP A 48 36.11 1.13 18.90
C TRP A 48 36.41 2.39 19.70
N ASP A 49 37.12 3.33 19.07
CA ASP A 49 37.26 4.66 19.64
C ASP A 49 35.99 5.50 19.38
N PHE A 50 35.95 6.70 19.97
CA PHE A 50 34.81 7.59 19.81
C PHE A 50 34.57 7.99 18.34
N SER A 51 35.63 8.16 17.55
CA SER A 51 35.53 8.58 16.15
C SER A 51 34.94 7.48 15.27
N ASP A 52 35.35 6.23 15.50
CA ASP A 52 34.84 5.05 14.80
C ASP A 52 33.35 4.86 15.13
N PHE A 53 32.99 4.93 16.41
CA PHE A 53 31.59 4.81 16.84
C PHE A 53 30.70 5.93 16.29
N ASP A 54 31.16 7.19 16.35
CA ASP A 54 30.39 8.34 15.87
C ASP A 54 30.10 8.22 14.36
N THR A 55 31.10 7.82 13.58
CA THR A 55 30.97 7.60 12.14
C THR A 55 29.93 6.53 11.81
N GLU A 56 30.03 5.35 12.44
CA GLU A 56 29.11 4.25 12.20
C GLU A 56 27.70 4.55 12.73
N SER A 57 27.58 5.28 13.83
CA SER A 57 26.28 5.74 14.37
C SER A 57 25.58 6.69 13.40
N HIS A 58 26.34 7.60 12.79
CA HIS A 58 25.83 8.48 11.75
C HIS A 58 25.35 7.71 10.51
N ILE A 59 26.16 6.76 10.02
CA ILE A 59 25.79 5.91 8.88
C ILE A 59 24.54 5.08 9.17
N LEU A 60 24.47 4.46 10.34
CA LEU A 60 23.32 3.67 10.77
C LEU A 60 22.06 4.54 10.82
N ASN A 61 22.11 5.69 11.47
CA ASN A 61 20.98 6.61 11.58
C ASN A 61 20.49 7.08 10.20
N GLU A 62 21.39 7.49 9.31
CA GLU A 62 21.04 7.92 7.96
C GLU A 62 20.38 6.81 7.16
N ARG A 63 20.95 5.60 7.21
CA ARG A 63 20.41 4.46 6.47
C ARG A 63 19.06 4.05 7.05
N PHE A 64 19.01 3.78 8.34
CA PHE A 64 17.84 3.20 8.99
C PHE A 64 16.61 4.11 8.89
N ARG A 65 16.77 5.41 9.14
CA ARG A 65 15.70 6.40 8.98
C ARG A 65 15.27 6.61 7.54
N PHE A 66 16.10 6.21 6.58
CA PHE A 66 15.80 6.35 5.16
C PHE A 66 15.12 5.12 4.56
N TRP A 67 15.68 3.92 4.73
CA TRP A 67 15.18 2.73 4.03
C TRP A 67 13.96 2.12 4.70
N LEU A 68 13.91 2.07 6.04
CA LEU A 68 12.87 1.34 6.75
C LEU A 68 11.50 2.04 6.64
N PRO A 69 11.35 3.35 6.94
CA PRO A 69 10.09 4.06 6.71
C PRO A 69 9.64 4.01 5.25
N ARG A 70 10.60 4.07 4.31
CA ARG A 70 10.32 4.00 2.87
C ARG A 70 9.74 2.65 2.46
N TYR A 71 10.38 1.54 2.82
CA TYR A 71 9.89 0.20 2.46
C TYR A 71 8.59 -0.13 3.16
N THR A 72 8.42 0.34 4.39
CA THR A 72 7.15 0.27 5.11
C THR A 72 6.04 1.00 4.35
N ALA A 73 6.28 2.25 3.92
CA ALA A 73 5.34 3.01 3.13
C ALA A 73 5.02 2.32 1.79
N TYR A 74 6.01 1.72 1.14
CA TYR A 74 5.81 0.97 -0.10
C TYR A 74 4.85 -0.21 0.10
N SER A 75 5.06 -0.99 1.15
CA SER A 75 4.18 -2.11 1.51
C SER A 75 2.73 -1.65 1.75
N VAL A 76 2.54 -0.53 2.44
CA VAL A 76 1.20 0.04 2.68
C VAL A 76 0.54 0.50 1.39
N ILE A 77 1.27 1.21 0.52
CA ILE A 77 0.75 1.67 -0.78
C ILE A 77 0.32 0.47 -1.64
N MET A 78 1.13 -0.58 -1.67
CA MET A 78 0.81 -1.81 -2.39
C MET A 78 -0.46 -2.46 -1.86
N LEU A 79 -0.59 -2.59 -0.53
CA LEU A 79 -1.78 -3.15 0.11
C LEU A 79 -3.05 -2.33 -0.19
N LEU A 80 -2.98 -0.99 -0.07
CA LEU A 80 -4.08 -0.10 -0.38
C LEU A 80 -4.54 -0.25 -1.83
N HIS A 81 -3.60 -0.24 -2.77
CA HIS A 81 -3.90 -0.45 -4.19
C HIS A 81 -4.57 -1.81 -4.42
N THR A 82 -4.02 -2.89 -3.86
CA THR A 82 -4.58 -4.24 -3.99
C THR A 82 -6.00 -4.31 -3.44
N VAL A 83 -6.28 -3.69 -2.29
CA VAL A 83 -7.63 -3.64 -1.73
C VAL A 83 -8.58 -2.93 -2.68
N LEU A 84 -8.23 -1.72 -3.15
CA LEU A 84 -9.08 -0.94 -4.04
C LEU A 84 -9.37 -1.68 -5.35
N GLU A 85 -8.34 -2.22 -5.99
CA GLU A 85 -8.46 -2.99 -7.23
C GLU A 85 -9.36 -4.22 -7.05
N THR A 86 -9.11 -5.00 -5.99
CA THR A 86 -9.88 -6.22 -5.70
C THR A 86 -11.34 -5.90 -5.35
N GLN A 87 -11.61 -4.81 -4.63
CA GLN A 87 -12.98 -4.44 -4.29
C GLN A 87 -13.74 -3.87 -5.48
N LEU A 88 -13.08 -3.09 -6.35
CA LEU A 88 -13.71 -2.57 -7.57
C LEU A 88 -14.06 -3.68 -8.55
N ILE A 89 -13.17 -4.66 -8.75
CA ILE A 89 -13.49 -5.80 -9.62
C ILE A 89 -14.58 -6.67 -9.02
N SER A 90 -14.56 -6.91 -7.71
CA SER A 90 -15.63 -7.65 -7.03
C SER A 90 -16.98 -6.92 -7.12
N ALA A 91 -16.99 -5.59 -7.13
CA ALA A 91 -18.21 -4.81 -7.38
C ALA A 91 -18.72 -5.00 -8.81
N ALA A 92 -17.83 -4.97 -9.80
CA ALA A 92 -18.17 -5.23 -11.21
C ALA A 92 -18.74 -6.66 -11.40
N GLU A 93 -18.11 -7.67 -10.81
CA GLU A 93 -18.58 -9.06 -10.83
C GLU A 93 -19.94 -9.22 -10.12
N ALA A 94 -20.14 -8.57 -8.98
CA ALA A 94 -21.42 -8.59 -8.28
C ALA A 94 -22.54 -7.94 -9.12
N VAL A 95 -22.23 -6.88 -9.86
CA VAL A 95 -23.16 -6.25 -10.82
C VAL A 95 -23.46 -7.20 -11.99
N HIS A 96 -22.43 -7.85 -12.55
CA HIS A 96 -22.61 -8.84 -13.61
C HIS A 96 -23.57 -9.96 -13.16
N ALA A 97 -23.34 -10.55 -11.99
CA ALA A 97 -24.17 -11.62 -11.44
C ALA A 97 -25.64 -11.19 -11.23
N ARG A 98 -25.87 -9.93 -10.85
CA ARG A 98 -27.23 -9.39 -10.62
C ARG A 98 -27.95 -9.03 -11.91
N LYS A 99 -27.26 -8.37 -12.86
CA LYS A 99 -27.87 -7.87 -14.10
C LYS A 99 -27.82 -8.88 -15.25
N ARG A 100 -27.03 -9.96 -15.14
CA ARG A 100 -26.83 -10.99 -16.16
C ARG A 100 -26.52 -10.40 -17.54
N LEU A 101 -25.65 -9.39 -17.55
CA LEU A 101 -25.25 -8.71 -18.78
C LEU A 101 -24.54 -9.70 -19.73
N PRO A 102 -24.64 -9.51 -21.06
CA PRO A 102 -24.06 -10.45 -22.03
C PRO A 102 -22.53 -10.40 -22.10
N PHE A 103 -21.89 -9.48 -21.36
CA PHE A 103 -20.44 -9.34 -21.27
C PHE A 103 -20.00 -9.29 -19.80
N ARG A 104 -18.80 -9.80 -19.55
CA ARG A 104 -18.12 -9.86 -18.25
C ARG A 104 -17.12 -8.72 -18.10
N PRO A 105 -16.69 -8.40 -16.86
CA PRO A 105 -15.58 -7.47 -16.64
C PRO A 105 -14.32 -7.87 -17.41
N SER A 106 -14.02 -9.17 -17.50
CA SER A 106 -12.89 -9.73 -18.25
C SER A 106 -12.93 -9.46 -19.76
N ASP A 107 -14.10 -9.17 -20.32
CA ASP A 107 -14.28 -8.98 -21.77
C ASP A 107 -13.94 -7.55 -22.20
N LEU A 108 -13.70 -6.66 -21.24
CA LEU A 108 -13.37 -5.26 -21.49
C LEU A 108 -11.85 -5.06 -21.58
N ARG A 109 -11.43 -4.27 -22.57
CA ARG A 109 -10.04 -3.81 -22.67
C ARG A 109 -9.74 -2.80 -21.56
N GLY A 110 -8.69 -3.07 -20.80
CA GLY A 110 -8.20 -2.24 -19.68
C GLY A 110 -7.33 -3.05 -18.74
N ARG A 111 -6.79 -2.43 -17.69
CA ARG A 111 -6.12 -3.13 -16.58
C ARG A 111 -6.76 -2.71 -15.25
N GLY A 112 -6.80 -3.63 -14.30
CA GLY A 112 -7.19 -3.38 -12.91
C GLY A 112 -8.44 -2.51 -12.70
N VAL A 113 -8.22 -1.36 -12.04
CA VAL A 113 -9.27 -0.41 -11.66
C VAL A 113 -9.98 0.21 -12.87
N GLU A 114 -9.30 0.41 -13.99
CA GLU A 114 -9.91 1.01 -15.19
C GLU A 114 -10.95 0.08 -15.82
N THR A 115 -10.65 -1.22 -15.90
CA THR A 115 -11.58 -2.23 -16.41
C THR A 115 -12.87 -2.27 -15.57
N SER A 116 -12.71 -2.21 -14.25
CA SER A 116 -13.83 -2.23 -13.31
C SER A 116 -14.70 -0.98 -13.43
N ALA A 117 -14.09 0.21 -13.50
CA ALA A 117 -14.81 1.47 -13.67
C ALA A 117 -15.56 1.54 -15.01
N LEU A 118 -14.92 1.09 -16.10
CA LEU A 118 -15.54 1.01 -17.41
C LEU A 118 -16.73 0.04 -17.40
N TYR A 119 -16.60 -1.10 -16.72
CA TYR A 119 -17.68 -2.07 -16.57
C TYR A 119 -18.90 -1.47 -15.86
N LEU A 120 -18.69 -0.85 -14.70
CA LEU A 120 -19.76 -0.26 -13.88
C LEU A 120 -20.50 0.86 -14.62
N THR A 121 -19.76 1.64 -15.43
CA THR A 121 -20.33 2.67 -16.31
C THR A 121 -21.18 2.04 -17.41
N ARG A 122 -20.65 1.04 -18.15
CA ARG A 122 -21.39 0.36 -19.23
C ARG A 122 -22.59 -0.43 -18.73
N ALA A 123 -22.52 -0.94 -17.50
CA ALA A 123 -23.62 -1.60 -16.84
C ALA A 123 -24.72 -0.63 -16.37
N GLY A 124 -24.54 0.68 -16.55
CA GLY A 124 -25.48 1.72 -16.14
C GLY A 124 -25.74 1.71 -14.63
N VAL A 125 -24.69 1.45 -13.84
CA VAL A 125 -24.78 1.47 -12.37
C VAL A 125 -24.29 2.80 -11.85
N TYR A 126 -23.03 3.12 -12.11
CA TYR A 126 -22.38 4.34 -11.66
C TYR A 126 -21.09 4.52 -12.44
N ASP A 127 -20.78 5.75 -12.84
CA ASP A 127 -19.45 6.08 -13.35
C ASP A 127 -18.54 6.47 -12.18
N VAL A 128 -17.76 5.50 -11.70
CA VAL A 128 -16.82 5.68 -10.58
C VAL A 128 -15.80 6.79 -10.85
N ARG A 129 -15.54 7.11 -12.12
CA ARG A 129 -14.55 8.12 -12.51
C ARG A 129 -14.99 9.55 -12.22
N ASN A 130 -16.29 9.75 -11.99
CA ASN A 130 -16.83 11.05 -11.59
C ASN A 130 -16.67 11.31 -10.08
N ASP A 131 -16.25 10.31 -9.30
CA ASP A 131 -15.98 10.49 -7.88
C ASP A 131 -14.67 11.27 -7.67
N SER A 132 -14.67 12.22 -6.73
CA SER A 132 -13.47 12.97 -6.34
C SER A 132 -12.30 12.07 -5.91
N ALA A 133 -12.58 10.89 -5.35
CA ALA A 133 -11.56 9.93 -4.94
C ALA A 133 -10.88 9.22 -6.13
N TRP A 134 -11.44 9.32 -7.35
CA TRP A 134 -10.86 8.68 -8.53
C TRP A 134 -9.43 9.16 -8.80
N GLN A 135 -9.14 10.44 -8.57
CA GLN A 135 -7.79 10.97 -8.70
C GLN A 135 -6.82 10.27 -7.75
N SER A 136 -7.21 10.09 -6.48
CA SER A 136 -6.38 9.41 -5.50
C SER A 136 -6.13 7.93 -5.84
N ILE A 137 -7.09 7.26 -6.49
CA ILE A 137 -6.90 5.90 -7.01
C ILE A 137 -5.85 5.90 -8.13
N GLY A 138 -5.90 6.90 -9.02
CA GLY A 138 -4.88 7.11 -10.05
C GLY A 138 -3.49 7.34 -9.46
N ASP A 139 -3.39 8.21 -8.45
CA ASP A 139 -2.13 8.50 -7.77
C ASP A 139 -1.55 7.25 -7.10
N LEU A 140 -2.39 6.42 -6.44
CA LEU A 140 -1.96 5.15 -5.85
C LEU A 140 -1.44 4.16 -6.89
N ARG A 141 -2.09 4.07 -8.06
CA ARG A 141 -1.65 3.23 -9.17
C ARG A 141 -0.28 3.67 -9.68
N ASP A 142 -0.09 4.98 -9.84
CA ASP A 142 1.15 5.53 -10.35
C ASP A 142 2.29 5.36 -9.33
N LEU A 143 2.01 5.53 -8.03
CA LEU A 143 2.94 5.22 -6.94
C LEU A 143 3.33 3.75 -6.94
N ARG A 144 2.37 2.82 -7.03
CA ARG A 144 2.64 1.38 -7.16
C ARG A 144 3.55 1.10 -8.35
N HIS A 145 3.27 1.70 -9.50
CA HIS A 145 4.08 1.49 -10.71
C HIS A 145 5.54 1.97 -10.49
N LEU A 146 5.73 3.13 -9.86
CA LEU A 146 7.06 3.63 -9.50
C LEU A 146 7.78 2.72 -8.49
N ILE A 147 7.08 2.21 -7.48
CA ILE A 147 7.64 1.29 -6.49
C ILE A 147 8.09 -0.01 -7.15
N VAL A 148 7.22 -0.65 -7.94
CA VAL A 148 7.48 -1.95 -8.56
C VAL A 148 8.59 -1.89 -9.60
N HIS A 149 8.61 -0.84 -10.42
CA HIS A 149 9.53 -0.77 -11.57
C HIS A 149 10.79 0.04 -11.32
N ARG A 150 10.86 0.82 -10.24
CA ARG A 150 12.00 1.71 -9.99
C ARG A 150 12.52 1.65 -8.56
N ALA A 151 12.06 0.74 -7.71
CA ALA A 151 12.30 0.82 -6.26
C ALA A 151 11.97 2.22 -5.68
N GLY A 152 11.09 2.96 -6.37
CA GLY A 152 10.72 4.35 -6.10
C GLY A 152 11.76 5.45 -6.40
N THR A 153 12.70 5.27 -7.33
CA THR A 153 13.41 6.42 -7.95
C THR A 153 12.56 7.07 -9.05
N LYS A 154 12.36 8.40 -8.96
CA LYS A 154 11.96 9.21 -10.13
C LYS A 154 13.22 9.42 -11.00
N GLY A 155 13.03 9.36 -12.31
CA GLY A 155 14.09 9.61 -13.29
C GLY A 155 14.36 11.10 -13.43
#